data_AF-A0A2I9DWY2-F1
#
_entry.id   AF-A0A2I9DWY2-F1
#
_cell.length_a   1.000
_cell.length_b   1.000
_cell.length_c   1.000
_cell.angle_alpha   90.00
_cell.angle_beta   90.00
_cell.angle_gamma   90.00
#
_symmetry.space_group_name_H-M   'P 1'
#
loop_
_entity.id
_entity.type
_entity.pdbx_description
1 polymer ?
#
loop_
_entity_poly.entity_id
_entity_poly.type
_entity_poly.pdbx_seq_one_letter_code
_entity_poly.pdbx_strand_id
1 'polypeptide(L)'
;MNKTLILLLLFLTSLTVASQNFTSKEQWEIINKRIDSISIVNENYNKINNQAIEQLLLTRSNLDSLEKENLFYRVKEDYYSSALSEQSTRFALIISGILALVALISFTAFRYEIKQIKKFTLKRINSQNKKLDVYKTELSSTQMTLHLTQGNLNTSIGQYYQAKNDYVNAFHFYIVAAKSHGLSSKLQLSLKKIKETDENAYAFTITNLNDANLCLLEIVAPEAVGQLKQIEATIKKDIDFIYAFDNENIKNEISNIRVLLNQTVEFPTD
;
A
#
# COMPACT_ATOMS: atom_id res chain seq x y z
N MET A 1 84.27 79.62 92.82
CA MET A 1 82.79 79.60 92.98
C MET A 1 82.22 78.51 92.09
N ASN A 2 81.76 77.39 92.69
CA ASN A 2 80.91 76.30 92.12
C ASN A 2 81.06 74.94 92.84
N LYS A 3 81.92 74.81 93.86
CA LYS A 3 82.05 73.54 94.62
C LYS A 3 81.03 73.37 95.76
N THR A 4 80.49 74.46 96.31
CA THR A 4 79.44 74.43 97.34
C THR A 4 78.04 74.16 96.78
N LEU A 5 77.73 74.60 95.56
CA LEU A 5 76.44 74.32 94.89
C LEU A 5 76.31 72.84 94.49
N ILE A 6 77.40 72.22 94.03
CA ILE A 6 77.42 70.80 93.66
C ILE A 6 77.26 69.89 94.90
N LEU A 7 77.84 70.28 96.04
CA LEU A 7 77.63 69.55 97.30
C LEU A 7 76.18 69.68 97.82
N LEU A 8 75.51 70.82 97.59
CA LEU A 8 74.12 71.01 97.99
C LEU A 8 73.13 70.24 97.09
N LEU A 9 73.42 70.14 95.79
CA LEU A 9 72.64 69.35 94.82
C LEU A 9 72.81 67.84 95.01
N LEU A 10 74.00 67.38 95.41
CA LEU A 10 74.21 65.98 95.78
C LEU A 10 73.50 65.61 97.10
N PHE A 11 73.39 66.55 98.05
CA PHE A 11 72.66 66.30 99.30
C PHE A 11 71.13 66.20 99.09
N LEU A 12 70.58 66.97 98.14
CA LEU A 12 69.15 66.96 97.80
C LEU A 12 68.70 65.68 97.06
N THR A 13 69.57 65.05 96.29
CA THR A 13 69.25 63.77 95.61
C THR A 13 69.38 62.55 96.55
N SER A 14 70.16 62.64 97.62
CA SER A 14 70.16 61.62 98.68
C SER A 14 68.94 61.68 99.62
N LEU A 15 68.23 62.82 99.68
CA LEU A 15 67.07 62.99 100.57
C LEU A 15 65.72 62.57 99.94
N THR A 16 65.63 62.40 98.62
CA THR A 16 64.42 61.86 97.97
C THR A 16 64.48 60.35 97.70
N VAL A 17 65.65 59.72 97.88
CA VAL A 17 65.80 58.24 97.87
C VAL A 17 65.57 57.62 99.26
N ALA A 18 65.35 58.45 100.30
CA ALA A 18 65.24 57.99 101.69
C ALA A 18 63.83 58.04 102.31
N SER A 19 62.75 58.35 101.56
CA SER A 19 61.40 58.52 102.17
C SER A 19 60.22 57.83 101.48
N GLN A 20 60.43 56.67 100.84
CA GLN A 20 59.35 55.72 100.51
C GLN A 20 59.74 54.26 100.81
N ASN A 21 60.44 54.04 101.94
CA ASN A 21 60.55 52.72 102.56
C ASN A 21 59.39 52.52 103.55
N PHE A 22 58.18 52.37 103.00
CA PHE A 22 57.08 51.67 103.65
C PHE A 22 56.50 50.73 102.60
N THR A 23 57.17 49.61 102.35
CA THR A 23 56.47 48.40 101.89
C THR A 23 55.53 48.00 103.02
N SER A 24 54.34 48.60 103.06
CA SER A 24 53.29 48.05 103.92
C SER A 24 53.06 46.63 103.43
N LYS A 25 53.06 45.69 104.37
CA LYS A 25 52.71 44.29 104.14
C LYS A 25 51.46 44.15 103.26
N GLU A 26 50.55 45.12 103.38
CA GLU A 26 49.30 45.27 102.64
C GLU A 26 49.46 45.47 101.11
N GLN A 27 50.40 46.30 100.63
CA GLN A 27 50.62 46.46 99.18
C GLN A 27 51.21 45.20 98.52
N TRP A 28 52.12 44.52 99.22
CA TRP A 28 52.64 43.22 98.79
C TRP A 28 51.55 42.15 98.78
N GLU A 29 50.64 42.18 99.75
CA GLU A 29 49.51 41.26 99.79
C GLU A 29 48.52 41.50 98.65
N ILE A 30 48.28 42.77 98.27
CA ILE A 30 47.45 43.12 97.11
C ILE A 30 48.11 42.68 95.79
N ILE A 31 49.42 42.88 95.65
CA ILE A 31 50.16 42.44 94.46
C ILE A 31 50.15 40.91 94.36
N ASN A 32 50.39 40.19 95.46
CA ASN A 32 50.31 38.73 95.46
C ASN A 32 48.91 38.23 95.14
N LYS A 33 47.86 38.82 95.71
CA LYS A 33 46.46 38.48 95.33
C LYS A 33 46.17 38.74 93.85
N ARG A 34 46.75 39.79 93.25
CA ARG A 34 46.62 40.04 91.80
C ARG A 34 47.40 39.02 90.98
N ILE A 35 48.62 38.67 91.37
CA ILE A 35 49.42 37.63 90.71
C ILE A 35 48.70 36.28 90.79
N ASP A 36 48.14 35.92 91.95
CA ASP A 36 47.34 34.71 92.13
C ASP A 36 46.08 34.74 91.24
N SER A 37 45.39 35.88 91.16
CA SER A 37 44.23 36.03 90.28
C SER A 37 44.60 35.93 88.79
N ILE A 38 45.75 36.46 88.38
CA ILE A 38 46.27 36.34 87.02
C ILE A 38 46.68 34.89 86.73
N SER A 39 47.29 34.21 87.70
CA SER A 39 47.62 32.79 87.63
C SER A 39 46.37 31.94 87.42
N ILE A 40 45.31 32.19 88.19
CA ILE A 40 44.01 31.52 88.07
C ILE A 40 43.35 31.81 86.71
N VAL A 41 43.39 33.06 86.24
CA VAL A 41 42.86 33.43 84.90
C VAL A 41 43.64 32.75 83.79
N ASN A 42 44.96 32.67 83.90
CA ASN A 42 45.82 32.00 82.92
C ASN A 42 45.60 30.48 82.91
N GLU A 43 45.42 29.87 84.08
CA GLU A 43 45.07 28.45 84.22
C GLU A 43 43.69 28.16 83.60
N ASN A 44 42.69 28.99 83.86
CA ASN A 44 41.36 28.88 83.25
C ASN A 44 41.40 29.10 81.74
N TYR A 45 42.18 30.06 81.25
CA TYR A 45 42.38 30.29 79.82
C TYR A 45 43.02 29.07 79.15
N ASN A 46 44.08 28.51 79.74
CA ASN A 46 44.72 27.30 79.23
C ASN A 46 43.75 26.11 79.22
N LYS A 47 42.93 25.96 80.27
CA LYS A 47 41.91 24.91 80.33
C LYS A 47 40.84 25.07 79.25
N ILE A 48 40.31 26.28 79.06
CA ILE A 48 39.31 26.58 78.02
C ILE A 48 39.91 26.39 76.63
N ASN A 49 41.14 26.84 76.40
CA ASN A 49 41.83 26.69 75.13
C ASN A 49 42.09 25.21 74.81
N ASN A 50 42.53 24.42 75.79
CA ASN A 50 42.71 22.97 75.62
C ASN A 50 41.37 22.27 75.32
N GLN A 51 40.29 22.65 76.02
CA GLN A 51 38.94 22.12 75.75
C GLN A 51 38.45 22.50 74.33
N ALA A 52 38.69 23.73 73.88
CA ALA A 52 38.34 24.18 72.54
C ALA A 52 39.15 23.44 71.47
N ILE A 53 40.45 23.22 71.71
CA ILE A 53 41.32 22.42 70.82
C ILE A 53 40.81 20.97 70.74
N GLU A 54 40.47 20.34 71.88
CA GLU A 54 39.91 18.99 71.91
C GLU A 54 38.58 18.89 71.15
N GLN A 55 37.68 19.86 71.34
CA GLN A 55 36.40 19.90 70.61
C GLN A 55 36.59 20.11 69.09
N LEU A 56 37.55 20.95 68.68
CA LEU A 56 37.89 21.13 67.27
C LEU A 56 38.48 19.85 66.66
N LEU A 57 39.33 19.14 67.39
CA LEU A 57 39.89 17.86 66.95
C LEU A 57 38.80 16.78 66.81
N LEU A 58 37.87 16.70 67.76
CA LEU A 58 36.71 15.79 67.67
C LEU A 58 35.80 16.13 66.50
N THR A 59 35.48 17.42 66.32
CA THR A 59 34.63 17.87 65.21
C THR A 59 35.28 17.59 63.87
N ARG A 60 36.58 17.83 63.74
CA ARG A 60 37.35 17.50 62.54
C ARG A 60 37.37 16.00 62.26
N SER A 61 37.63 15.19 63.28
CA SER A 61 37.58 13.72 63.14
C SER A 61 36.20 13.22 62.70
N ASN A 62 35.13 13.83 63.22
CA ASN A 62 33.76 13.50 62.83
C ASN A 62 33.46 13.93 61.38
N LEU A 63 33.89 15.13 60.98
CA LEU A 63 33.77 15.60 59.60
C LEU A 63 34.51 14.67 58.63
N ASP A 64 35.77 14.30 58.95
CA ASP A 64 36.56 13.38 58.13
C ASP A 64 35.89 11.99 58.04
N SER A 65 35.26 11.52 59.12
CA SER A 65 34.51 10.25 59.12
C SER A 65 33.24 10.34 58.25
N LEU A 66 32.47 11.42 58.38
CA LEU A 66 31.25 11.64 57.62
C LEU A 66 31.53 11.84 56.13
N GLU A 67 32.62 12.51 55.79
CA GLU A 67 33.05 12.68 54.39
C GLU A 67 33.43 11.34 53.77
N LYS A 68 34.15 10.49 54.51
CA LYS A 68 34.46 9.11 54.07
C LYS A 68 33.20 8.27 53.88
N GLU A 69 32.23 8.36 54.80
CA GLU A 69 30.96 7.64 54.69
C GLU A 69 30.13 8.15 53.50
N ASN A 70 30.06 9.47 53.28
CA ASN A 70 29.37 10.06 52.13
C ASN A 70 30.01 9.60 50.82
N LEU A 71 31.34 9.63 50.73
CA LEU A 71 32.07 9.14 49.57
C LEU A 71 31.78 7.64 49.32
N PHE A 72 31.76 6.84 50.38
CA PHE A 72 31.39 5.42 50.29
C PHE A 72 29.99 5.22 49.71
N TYR A 73 28.98 5.97 50.17
CA TYR A 73 27.63 5.88 49.63
C TYR A 73 27.52 6.37 48.18
N ARG A 74 28.23 7.45 47.81
CA ARG A 74 28.26 7.93 46.41
C ARG A 74 28.82 6.88 45.47
N VAL A 75 29.97 6.29 45.82
CA VAL A 75 30.57 5.22 45.00
C VAL A 75 29.63 4.03 44.88
N LYS A 76 28.89 3.69 45.94
CA LYS A 76 27.90 2.62 45.93
C LYS A 76 26.68 2.95 45.05
N GLU A 77 26.20 4.19 45.10
CA GLU A 77 25.11 4.69 44.26
C GLU A 77 25.51 4.67 42.77
N ASP A 78 26.70 5.16 42.44
CA ASP A 78 27.25 5.14 41.08
C ASP A 78 27.39 3.70 40.56
N TYR A 79 27.90 2.79 41.40
CA TYR A 79 28.04 1.38 41.08
C TYR A 79 26.69 0.73 40.75
N TYR A 80 25.67 0.92 41.61
CA TYR A 80 24.36 0.32 41.36
C TYR A 80 23.63 0.97 40.19
N SER A 81 23.77 2.28 39.99
CA SER A 81 23.20 2.99 38.85
C SER A 81 23.80 2.48 37.54
N SER A 82 25.11 2.30 37.50
CA SER A 82 25.81 1.73 36.35
C SER A 82 25.39 0.28 36.10
N ALA A 83 25.39 -0.57 37.14
CA ALA A 83 24.98 -1.97 37.04
C ALA A 83 23.52 -2.12 36.58
N LEU A 84 22.61 -1.27 37.08
CA LEU A 84 21.20 -1.27 36.68
C LEU A 84 21.03 -0.85 35.22
N SER A 85 21.76 0.18 34.77
CA SER A 85 21.75 0.63 33.38
C SER A 85 22.23 -0.46 32.41
N GLU A 86 23.30 -1.17 32.79
CA GLU A 86 23.81 -2.29 32.00
C GLU A 86 22.79 -3.44 31.94
N GLN A 87 22.16 -3.80 33.06
CA GLN A 87 21.11 -4.82 33.09
C GLN A 87 19.90 -4.43 32.24
N SER A 88 19.46 -3.17 32.31
CA SER A 88 18.37 -2.63 31.49
C SER A 88 18.68 -2.75 30.00
N THR A 89 19.91 -2.40 29.60
CA THR A 89 20.38 -2.52 28.21
C THR A 89 20.38 -3.98 27.75
N ARG A 90 20.91 -4.90 28.57
CA ARG A 90 20.90 -6.34 28.28
C ARG A 90 19.47 -6.88 28.14
N PHE A 91 18.56 -6.47 29.02
CA PHE A 91 17.15 -6.86 28.95
C PHE A 91 16.48 -6.33 27.67
N ALA A 92 16.70 -5.06 27.33
CA ALA A 92 16.18 -4.46 26.10
C ALA A 92 16.66 -5.21 24.85
N LEU A 93 17.95 -5.62 24.82
CA LEU A 93 18.51 -6.42 23.72
C LEU A 93 17.84 -7.81 23.63
N ILE A 94 17.66 -8.49 24.76
CA ILE A 94 17.00 -9.81 24.79
C ILE A 94 15.56 -9.71 24.29
N ILE A 95 14.78 -8.74 24.78
CA ILE A 95 13.39 -8.54 24.36
C ILE A 95 13.31 -8.16 22.87
N SER A 96 14.19 -7.29 22.41
CA SER A 96 14.26 -6.91 20.98
C SER A 96 14.60 -8.10 20.10
N GLY A 97 15.51 -8.97 20.54
CA GLY A 97 15.83 -10.22 19.85
C GLY A 97 14.66 -11.18 19.77
N ILE A 98 13.92 -11.35 20.86
CA ILE A 98 12.69 -12.18 20.90
C ILE A 98 11.65 -11.61 19.93
N LEU A 99 11.40 -10.30 19.97
CA LEU A 99 10.43 -9.65 19.08
C LEU A 99 10.83 -9.77 17.60
N ALA A 100 12.12 -9.59 17.29
CA ALA A 100 12.62 -9.76 15.93
C ALA A 100 12.43 -11.20 15.41
N LEU A 101 12.64 -12.20 16.28
CA LEU A 101 12.44 -13.61 15.93
C LEU A 101 10.96 -13.93 15.68
N VAL A 102 10.06 -13.43 16.54
CA VAL A 102 8.61 -13.56 16.33
C VAL A 102 8.17 -12.88 15.04
N ALA A 103 8.67 -11.68 14.75
CA ALA A 103 8.37 -10.97 13.51
C ALA A 103 8.86 -11.75 12.27
N LEU A 104 10.05 -12.35 12.33
CA LEU A 104 10.62 -13.14 11.25
C LEU A 104 9.81 -14.42 10.97
N ILE A 105 9.39 -15.13 12.03
CA ILE A 105 8.53 -16.31 11.90
C ILE A 105 7.17 -15.89 11.31
N SER A 106 6.55 -14.83 11.84
CA SER A 106 5.25 -14.34 11.37
C SER A 106 5.29 -13.92 9.91
N PHE A 107 6.34 -13.19 9.50
CA PHE A 107 6.54 -12.79 8.12
C PHE A 107 6.72 -13.99 7.18
N THR A 108 7.47 -15.01 7.63
CA THR A 108 7.69 -16.23 6.85
C THR A 108 6.40 -17.01 6.66
N ALA A 109 5.61 -17.20 7.72
CA ALA A 109 4.30 -17.83 7.67
C ALA A 109 3.35 -17.08 6.73
N PHE A 110 3.28 -15.75 6.87
CA PHE A 110 2.47 -14.89 6.01
C PHE A 110 2.88 -14.98 4.54
N ARG A 111 4.18 -14.96 4.25
CA ARG A 111 4.72 -15.10 2.89
C ARG A 111 4.35 -16.46 2.28
N TYR A 112 4.40 -17.52 3.07
CA TYR A 112 3.99 -18.86 2.65
C TYR A 112 2.49 -18.91 2.31
N GLU A 113 1.64 -18.38 3.18
CA GLU A 113 0.19 -18.30 2.97
C GLU A 113 -0.17 -17.49 1.72
N ILE A 114 0.46 -16.32 1.52
CA ILE A 114 0.27 -15.53 0.29
C ILE A 114 0.61 -16.36 -0.95
N LYS A 115 1.72 -17.11 -0.93
CA LYS A 115 2.14 -17.94 -2.06
C LYS A 115 1.11 -19.03 -2.35
N GLN A 116 0.56 -19.66 -1.32
CA GLN A 116 -0.48 -20.68 -1.46
C GLN A 116 -1.79 -20.10 -2.00
N ILE A 117 -2.24 -18.97 -1.46
CA ILE A 117 -3.43 -18.25 -1.94
C ILE A 117 -3.25 -17.87 -3.41
N LYS A 118 -2.11 -17.30 -3.79
CA LYS A 118 -1.81 -16.96 -5.20
C LYS A 118 -1.90 -18.19 -6.11
N LYS A 119 -1.31 -19.32 -5.70
CA LYS A 119 -1.35 -20.58 -6.48
C LYS A 119 -2.78 -21.11 -6.62
N PHE A 120 -3.55 -21.11 -5.53
CA PHE A 120 -4.95 -21.53 -5.54
C PHE A 120 -5.81 -20.64 -6.44
N THR A 121 -5.68 -19.32 -6.29
CA THR A 121 -6.39 -18.34 -7.11
C THR A 121 -6.04 -18.48 -8.59
N LEU A 122 -4.76 -18.64 -8.93
CA LEU A 122 -4.35 -18.86 -10.33
C LEU A 122 -4.95 -20.15 -10.90
N LYS A 123 -4.97 -21.24 -10.13
CA LYS A 123 -5.61 -22.50 -10.53
C LYS A 123 -7.11 -22.29 -10.77
N ARG A 124 -7.79 -21.54 -9.90
CA ARG A 124 -9.22 -21.22 -10.04
C ARG A 124 -9.49 -20.36 -11.27
N ILE A 125 -8.68 -19.32 -11.52
CA ILE A 125 -8.77 -18.48 -12.73
C ILE A 125 -8.60 -19.34 -13.98
N ASN A 126 -7.56 -20.17 -14.04
CA ASN A 126 -7.32 -21.04 -15.19
C ASN A 126 -8.46 -22.04 -15.42
N SER A 127 -9.05 -22.57 -14.34
CA SER A 127 -10.23 -23.43 -14.44
C SER A 127 -11.45 -22.69 -14.96
N GLN A 128 -11.66 -21.43 -14.57
CA GLN A 128 -12.79 -20.63 -15.05
C GLN A 128 -12.59 -20.21 -16.52
N ASN A 129 -11.38 -19.85 -16.92
CA ASN A 129 -11.06 -19.55 -18.31
C ASN A 129 -11.36 -20.75 -19.22
N LYS A 130 -10.97 -21.96 -18.81
CA LYS A 130 -11.33 -23.19 -19.56
C LYS A 130 -12.83 -23.38 -19.71
N LYS A 131 -13.62 -23.12 -18.66
CA LYS A 131 -15.09 -23.19 -18.73
C LYS A 131 -15.66 -22.13 -19.68
N LEU A 132 -15.11 -20.92 -19.62
CA LEU A 132 -15.51 -19.82 -20.48
C LEU A 132 -15.25 -20.12 -21.96
N ASP A 133 -14.14 -20.78 -22.28
CA ASP A 133 -13.83 -21.22 -23.65
C ASP A 133 -14.82 -22.29 -24.15
N VAL A 134 -15.23 -23.22 -23.26
CA VAL A 134 -16.30 -24.19 -23.57
C VAL A 134 -17.61 -23.46 -23.87
N TYR A 135 -18.04 -22.54 -22.99
CA TYR A 135 -19.27 -21.78 -23.20
C TYR A 135 -19.26 -20.92 -24.46
N LYS A 136 -18.12 -20.32 -24.82
CA LYS A 136 -17.96 -19.62 -26.10
C LYS A 136 -18.20 -20.54 -27.29
N THR A 137 -17.63 -21.74 -27.24
CA THR A 137 -17.79 -22.75 -28.31
C THR A 137 -19.24 -23.21 -28.42
N GLU A 138 -19.90 -23.49 -27.29
CA GLU A 138 -21.32 -23.84 -27.24
C GLU A 138 -22.22 -22.72 -27.77
N LEU A 139 -21.94 -21.47 -27.41
CA LEU A 139 -22.67 -20.31 -27.89
C LEU A 139 -22.55 -20.16 -29.42
N SER A 140 -21.33 -20.25 -29.95
CA SER A 140 -21.10 -20.19 -31.41
C SER A 140 -21.79 -21.36 -32.14
N SER A 141 -21.76 -22.57 -31.58
CA SER A 141 -22.50 -23.73 -32.13
C SER A 141 -24.02 -23.52 -32.11
N THR A 142 -24.53 -22.91 -31.05
CA THR A 142 -25.96 -22.57 -30.92
C THR A 142 -26.37 -21.50 -31.94
N GLN A 143 -25.56 -20.45 -32.11
CA GLN A 143 -25.77 -19.43 -33.14
C GLN A 143 -25.74 -20.01 -34.55
N MET A 144 -24.78 -20.89 -34.84
CA MET A 144 -24.71 -21.61 -36.12
C MET A 144 -25.99 -22.41 -36.38
N THR A 145 -26.48 -23.14 -35.38
CA THR A 145 -27.71 -23.95 -35.45
C THR A 145 -28.95 -23.07 -35.63
N LEU A 146 -29.01 -21.93 -34.94
CA LEU A 146 -30.10 -20.96 -35.08
C LEU A 146 -30.17 -20.42 -36.51
N HIS A 147 -29.02 -20.00 -37.06
CA HIS A 147 -28.95 -19.52 -38.44
C HIS A 147 -29.29 -20.61 -39.46
N LEU A 148 -28.86 -21.86 -39.25
CA LEU A 148 -29.24 -22.99 -40.08
C LEU A 148 -30.76 -23.24 -40.04
N THR A 149 -31.35 -23.22 -38.84
CA THR A 149 -32.79 -23.42 -38.64
C THR A 149 -33.60 -22.29 -39.29
N GLN A 150 -33.14 -21.05 -39.13
CA GLN A 150 -33.74 -19.89 -39.79
C GLN A 150 -33.62 -20.00 -41.32
N GLY A 151 -32.48 -20.46 -41.84
CA GLY A 151 -32.30 -20.71 -43.26
C GLY A 151 -33.30 -21.74 -43.78
N ASN A 152 -33.36 -22.92 -43.15
CA ASN A 152 -34.29 -23.99 -43.50
C ASN A 152 -35.76 -23.53 -43.45
N LEU A 153 -36.15 -22.78 -42.40
CA LEU A 153 -37.51 -22.25 -42.29
C LEU A 153 -37.85 -21.31 -43.45
N ASN A 154 -36.95 -20.37 -43.77
CA ASN A 154 -37.18 -19.45 -44.89
C ASN A 154 -37.17 -20.16 -46.24
N THR A 155 -36.33 -21.18 -46.44
CA THR A 155 -36.40 -22.03 -47.64
C THR A 155 -37.77 -22.71 -47.75
N SER A 156 -38.29 -23.30 -46.67
CA SER A 156 -39.63 -23.92 -46.69
C SER A 156 -40.76 -22.92 -46.94
N ILE A 157 -40.66 -21.71 -46.40
CA ILE A 157 -41.62 -20.63 -46.67
C ILE A 157 -41.52 -20.19 -48.14
N GLY A 158 -40.31 -20.04 -48.67
CA GLY A 158 -40.06 -19.73 -50.09
C GLY A 158 -40.67 -20.77 -51.03
N GLN A 159 -40.45 -22.06 -50.75
CA GLN A 159 -41.06 -23.17 -51.48
C GLN A 159 -42.59 -23.14 -51.44
N TYR A 160 -43.17 -22.81 -50.27
CA TYR A 160 -44.62 -22.66 -50.14
C TYR A 160 -45.17 -21.55 -51.04
N TYR A 161 -44.56 -20.36 -51.04
CA TYR A 161 -44.99 -19.25 -51.88
C TYR A 161 -44.76 -19.53 -53.37
N GLN A 162 -43.65 -20.17 -53.71
CA GLN A 162 -43.36 -20.60 -55.08
C GLN A 162 -44.43 -21.57 -55.59
N ALA A 163 -44.85 -22.55 -54.78
CA ALA A 163 -45.93 -23.47 -55.12
C ALA A 163 -47.30 -22.79 -55.27
N LYS A 164 -47.45 -21.56 -54.73
CA LYS A 164 -48.64 -20.71 -54.89
C LYS A 164 -48.51 -19.70 -56.04
N ASN A 165 -47.41 -19.75 -56.81
CA ASN A 165 -47.05 -18.78 -57.85
C ASN A 165 -46.89 -17.34 -57.32
N ASP A 166 -46.60 -17.19 -56.02
CA ASP A 166 -46.28 -15.91 -55.40
C ASP A 166 -44.75 -15.73 -55.41
N TYR A 167 -44.24 -15.35 -56.58
CA TYR A 167 -42.80 -15.31 -56.83
C TYR A 167 -42.09 -14.15 -56.12
N VAL A 168 -42.80 -13.06 -55.79
CA VAL A 168 -42.24 -11.92 -55.04
C VAL A 168 -41.89 -12.36 -53.62
N ASN A 169 -42.83 -13.00 -52.93
CA ASN A 169 -42.58 -13.50 -51.58
C ASN A 169 -41.60 -14.67 -51.61
N ALA A 170 -41.69 -15.58 -52.58
CA ALA A 170 -40.72 -16.66 -52.73
C ALA A 170 -39.29 -16.12 -52.89
N PHE A 171 -39.08 -15.15 -53.79
CA PHE A 171 -37.80 -14.46 -53.99
C PHE A 171 -37.28 -13.85 -52.68
N HIS A 172 -38.12 -13.10 -51.97
CA HIS A 172 -37.74 -12.50 -50.69
C HIS A 172 -37.25 -13.54 -49.68
N PHE A 173 -38.03 -14.61 -49.47
CA PHE A 173 -37.69 -15.65 -48.51
C PHE A 173 -36.45 -16.45 -48.91
N TYR A 174 -36.21 -16.68 -50.21
CA TYR A 174 -34.97 -17.31 -50.66
C TYR A 174 -33.73 -16.42 -50.42
N ILE A 175 -33.83 -15.10 -50.60
CA ILE A 175 -32.73 -14.17 -50.24
C ILE A 175 -32.45 -14.21 -48.73
N VAL A 176 -33.50 -14.19 -47.90
CA VAL A 176 -33.35 -14.29 -46.44
C VAL A 176 -32.74 -15.64 -46.04
N ALA A 177 -33.17 -16.74 -46.68
CA ALA A 177 -32.61 -18.06 -46.46
C ALA A 177 -31.12 -18.14 -46.83
N ALA A 178 -30.73 -17.57 -47.98
CA ALA A 178 -29.34 -17.51 -48.43
C ALA A 178 -28.45 -16.78 -47.42
N LYS A 179 -28.90 -15.65 -46.89
CA LYS A 179 -28.23 -14.90 -45.82
C LYS A 179 -28.04 -15.73 -44.56
N SER A 180 -29.10 -16.38 -44.08
CA SER A 180 -29.05 -17.21 -42.87
C SER A 180 -28.13 -18.42 -43.04
N HIS A 181 -28.19 -19.11 -44.17
CA HIS A 181 -27.25 -20.19 -44.49
C HIS A 181 -25.81 -19.69 -44.55
N GLY A 182 -25.55 -18.53 -45.16
CA GLY A 182 -24.19 -18.00 -45.30
C GLY A 182 -23.57 -17.60 -43.96
N LEU A 183 -24.39 -17.08 -43.03
CA LEU A 183 -23.99 -16.85 -41.64
C LEU A 183 -23.63 -18.15 -40.92
N SER A 184 -24.44 -19.20 -41.10
CA SER A 184 -24.18 -20.53 -40.53
C SER A 184 -22.85 -21.10 -41.05
N SER A 185 -22.60 -21.03 -42.36
CA SER A 185 -21.36 -21.47 -43.00
C SER A 185 -20.14 -20.71 -42.48
N LYS A 186 -20.23 -19.38 -42.35
CA LYS A 186 -19.15 -18.55 -41.80
C LYS A 186 -18.81 -18.96 -40.36
N LEU A 187 -19.81 -19.19 -39.52
CA LEU A 187 -19.61 -19.67 -38.16
C LEU A 187 -19.00 -21.08 -38.14
N GLN A 188 -19.46 -21.97 -39.02
CA GLN A 188 -18.93 -23.33 -39.13
C GLN A 188 -17.44 -23.35 -39.48
N LEU A 189 -17.00 -22.53 -40.43
CA LEU A 189 -15.60 -22.40 -40.82
C LEU A 189 -14.73 -21.93 -39.65
N SER A 190 -15.20 -20.92 -38.90
CA SER A 190 -14.49 -20.42 -37.72
C SER A 190 -14.38 -21.46 -36.58
N LEU A 191 -15.40 -22.30 -36.39
CA LEU A 191 -15.42 -23.35 -35.36
C LEU A 191 -14.50 -24.52 -35.71
N LYS A 192 -14.51 -24.97 -36.96
CA LYS A 192 -13.74 -26.16 -37.39
C LYS A 192 -12.27 -25.87 -37.67
N LYS A 193 -11.82 -24.59 -37.63
CA LYS A 193 -10.48 -24.16 -38.09
C LYS A 193 -10.14 -24.66 -39.50
N ILE A 194 -11.16 -24.91 -40.32
CA ILE A 194 -10.98 -25.29 -41.73
C ILE A 194 -10.71 -24.00 -42.49
N LYS A 195 -9.81 -24.05 -43.48
CA LYS A 195 -9.53 -22.89 -44.33
C LYS A 195 -10.84 -22.41 -44.99
N GLU A 196 -11.00 -21.09 -45.12
CA GLU A 196 -12.20 -20.41 -45.65
C GLU A 196 -12.61 -20.84 -47.08
N THR A 197 -11.79 -21.66 -47.75
CA THR A 197 -11.94 -22.07 -49.14
C THR A 197 -12.59 -23.45 -49.34
N ASP A 198 -13.27 -24.02 -48.34
CA ASP A 198 -14.11 -25.21 -48.58
C ASP A 198 -15.33 -24.76 -49.39
N GLU A 199 -15.25 -24.89 -50.72
CA GLU A 199 -16.28 -24.48 -51.67
C GLU A 199 -17.67 -25.05 -51.32
N ASN A 200 -17.72 -26.19 -50.63
CA ASN A 200 -18.97 -26.82 -50.20
C ASN A 200 -19.62 -26.15 -48.97
N ALA A 201 -18.88 -25.33 -48.21
CA ALA A 201 -19.42 -24.71 -47.00
C ALA A 201 -20.63 -23.83 -47.30
N TYR A 202 -20.67 -23.20 -48.48
CA TYR A 202 -21.72 -22.28 -48.90
C TYR A 202 -22.75 -22.89 -49.86
N ALA A 203 -22.78 -24.22 -50.03
CA ALA A 203 -23.67 -24.88 -50.99
C ALA A 203 -25.14 -24.48 -50.82
N PHE A 204 -25.66 -24.49 -49.58
CA PHE A 204 -27.05 -24.09 -49.32
C PHE A 204 -27.32 -22.61 -49.61
N THR A 205 -26.35 -21.73 -49.37
CA THR A 205 -26.48 -20.31 -49.75
C THR A 205 -26.62 -20.18 -51.26
N ILE A 206 -25.74 -20.83 -52.02
CA ILE A 206 -25.74 -20.81 -53.48
C ILE A 206 -27.05 -21.39 -54.03
N THR A 207 -27.53 -22.52 -53.51
CA THR A 207 -28.82 -23.09 -53.92
C THR A 207 -29.98 -22.11 -53.74
N ASN A 208 -30.07 -21.45 -52.58
CA ASN A 208 -31.14 -20.48 -52.36
C ASN A 208 -30.99 -19.21 -53.23
N LEU A 209 -29.77 -18.79 -53.57
CA LEU A 209 -29.56 -17.70 -54.53
C LEU A 209 -30.02 -18.10 -55.94
N ASN A 210 -29.78 -19.34 -56.34
CA ASN A 210 -30.26 -19.86 -57.62
C ASN A 210 -31.79 -19.93 -57.66
N ASP A 211 -32.42 -20.43 -56.58
CA ASP A 211 -33.89 -20.44 -56.45
C ASP A 211 -34.47 -19.02 -56.48
N ALA A 212 -33.79 -18.06 -55.83
CA ALA A 212 -34.16 -16.64 -55.90
C ALA A 212 -34.08 -16.10 -57.33
N ASN A 213 -33.01 -16.41 -58.08
CA ASN A 213 -32.87 -16.03 -59.48
C ASN A 213 -34.02 -16.58 -60.35
N LEU A 214 -34.40 -17.84 -60.14
CA LEU A 214 -35.52 -18.45 -60.85
C LEU A 214 -36.85 -17.74 -60.53
N CYS A 215 -37.12 -17.43 -59.26
CA CYS A 215 -38.32 -16.67 -58.91
C CYS A 215 -38.34 -15.28 -59.54
N LEU A 216 -37.20 -14.61 -59.62
CA LEU A 216 -37.12 -13.26 -60.18
C LEU A 216 -37.45 -13.20 -61.67
N LEU A 217 -37.11 -14.25 -62.43
CA LEU A 217 -37.45 -14.40 -63.85
C LEU A 217 -38.96 -14.60 -64.08
N GLU A 218 -39.68 -15.16 -63.10
CA GLU A 218 -41.12 -15.39 -63.18
C GLU A 218 -41.96 -14.16 -62.77
N ILE A 219 -41.33 -13.10 -62.23
CA ILE A 219 -42.01 -11.85 -61.87
C ILE A 219 -42.19 -10.99 -63.12
N VAL A 220 -43.33 -11.20 -63.81
CA VAL A 220 -43.69 -10.45 -65.03
C VAL A 220 -44.92 -9.55 -64.88
N ALA A 221 -45.81 -9.85 -63.91
CA ALA A 221 -47.07 -9.12 -63.76
C ALA A 221 -46.83 -7.72 -63.14
N PRO A 222 -47.47 -6.64 -63.65
CA PRO A 222 -47.29 -5.28 -63.13
C PRO A 222 -47.56 -5.14 -61.63
N GLU A 223 -48.57 -5.84 -61.12
CA GLU A 223 -48.88 -5.87 -59.68
C GLU A 223 -47.74 -6.48 -58.86
N ALA A 224 -47.18 -7.60 -59.33
CA ALA A 224 -46.05 -8.27 -58.68
C ALA A 224 -44.78 -7.40 -58.72
N VAL A 225 -44.52 -6.69 -59.82
CA VAL A 225 -43.44 -5.69 -59.91
C VAL A 225 -43.67 -4.55 -58.90
N GLY A 226 -44.91 -4.10 -58.74
CA GLY A 226 -45.30 -3.10 -57.74
C GLY A 226 -45.02 -3.57 -56.31
N GLN A 227 -45.34 -4.83 -55.98
CA GLN A 227 -45.01 -5.43 -54.68
C GLN A 227 -43.50 -5.55 -54.47
N LEU A 228 -42.75 -5.98 -55.50
CA LEU A 228 -41.30 -6.08 -55.45
C LEU A 228 -40.64 -4.72 -55.14
N LYS A 229 -41.12 -3.64 -55.77
CA LYS A 229 -40.67 -2.26 -55.49
C LYS A 229 -40.85 -1.85 -54.03
N GLN A 230 -41.91 -2.32 -53.36
CA GLN A 230 -42.15 -1.99 -51.95
C GLN A 230 -41.12 -2.63 -51.00
N ILE A 231 -40.57 -3.79 -51.37
CA ILE A 231 -39.62 -4.54 -50.53
C ILE A 231 -38.16 -4.44 -51.01
N GLU A 232 -37.93 -3.78 -52.14
CA GLU A 232 -36.63 -3.68 -52.83
C GLU A 232 -35.51 -3.19 -51.91
N ALA A 233 -35.75 -2.13 -51.13
CA ALA A 233 -34.73 -1.55 -50.25
C ALA A 233 -34.23 -2.57 -49.20
N THR A 234 -35.15 -3.39 -48.66
CA THR A 234 -34.82 -4.45 -47.71
C THR A 234 -34.03 -5.56 -48.39
N ILE A 235 -34.43 -5.96 -49.60
CA ILE A 235 -33.75 -7.00 -50.38
C ILE A 235 -32.34 -6.56 -50.76
N LYS A 236 -32.14 -5.32 -51.25
CA LYS A 236 -30.81 -4.78 -51.58
C LYS A 236 -29.87 -4.83 -50.38
N LYS A 237 -30.36 -4.47 -49.18
CA LYS A 237 -29.57 -4.57 -47.95
C LYS A 237 -29.12 -6.01 -47.65
N ASP A 238 -30.01 -6.99 -47.85
CA ASP A 238 -29.67 -8.40 -47.62
C ASP A 238 -28.71 -8.93 -48.69
N ILE A 239 -28.89 -8.54 -49.95
CA ILE A 239 -27.97 -8.83 -51.06
C ILE A 239 -26.57 -8.28 -50.79
N ASP A 240 -26.45 -7.02 -50.36
CA ASP A 240 -25.17 -6.39 -50.03
C ASP A 240 -24.48 -7.10 -48.86
N PHE A 241 -25.26 -7.55 -47.89
CA PHE A 241 -24.75 -8.36 -46.79
C PHE A 241 -24.19 -9.70 -47.28
N ILE A 242 -24.92 -10.40 -48.17
CA ILE A 242 -24.49 -11.68 -48.72
C ILE A 242 -23.24 -11.51 -49.60
N TYR A 243 -23.15 -10.43 -50.37
CA TYR A 243 -21.99 -10.12 -51.21
C TYR A 243 -20.67 -10.00 -50.42
N ALA A 244 -20.76 -9.65 -49.14
CA ALA A 244 -19.61 -9.55 -48.25
C ALA A 244 -19.05 -10.91 -47.78
N PHE A 245 -19.66 -12.03 -48.17
CA PHE A 245 -19.08 -13.35 -47.96
C PHE A 245 -17.92 -13.58 -48.94
N ASP A 246 -16.79 -14.08 -48.44
CA ASP A 246 -15.57 -14.26 -49.23
C ASP A 246 -15.64 -15.55 -50.07
N ASN A 247 -16.58 -15.59 -51.00
CA ASN A 247 -16.80 -16.71 -51.92
C ASN A 247 -17.19 -16.18 -53.31
N GLU A 248 -16.41 -16.52 -54.33
CA GLU A 248 -16.62 -16.01 -55.69
C GLU A 248 -17.93 -16.49 -56.31
N ASN A 249 -18.38 -17.72 -56.03
CA ASN A 249 -19.67 -18.21 -56.54
C ASN A 249 -20.84 -17.40 -55.97
N ILE A 250 -20.80 -17.06 -54.68
CA ILE A 250 -21.79 -16.17 -54.06
C ILE A 250 -21.77 -14.78 -54.74
N LYS A 251 -20.58 -14.19 -54.92
CA LYS A 251 -20.46 -12.86 -55.54
C LYS A 251 -21.00 -12.85 -56.97
N ASN A 252 -20.75 -13.92 -57.73
CA ASN A 252 -21.30 -14.10 -59.08
C ASN A 252 -22.82 -14.18 -59.07
N GLU A 253 -23.41 -15.04 -58.22
CA GLU A 253 -24.87 -15.17 -58.15
C GLU A 253 -25.55 -13.88 -57.69
N ILE A 254 -24.97 -13.18 -56.72
CA ILE A 254 -25.45 -11.87 -56.27
C ILE A 254 -25.39 -10.82 -57.40
N SER A 255 -24.33 -10.85 -58.21
CA SER A 255 -24.20 -9.93 -59.34
C SER A 255 -25.29 -10.19 -60.38
N ASN A 256 -25.60 -11.46 -60.65
CA ASN A 256 -26.72 -11.86 -61.52
C ASN A 256 -28.06 -11.36 -60.95
N ILE A 257 -28.34 -11.59 -59.66
CA ILE A 257 -29.56 -11.14 -58.99
C ILE A 257 -29.70 -9.62 -59.09
N ARG A 258 -28.61 -8.85 -58.88
CA ARG A 258 -28.65 -7.38 -58.97
C ARG A 258 -29.04 -6.90 -60.37
N VAL A 259 -28.48 -7.51 -61.41
CA VAL A 259 -28.79 -7.16 -62.79
C VAL A 259 -30.25 -7.46 -63.10
N LEU A 260 -30.71 -8.67 -62.79
CA LEU A 260 -32.10 -9.08 -63.00
C LEU A 260 -33.07 -8.20 -62.21
N LEU A 261 -32.75 -7.89 -60.95
CA LEU A 261 -33.62 -7.10 -60.09
C LEU A 261 -33.82 -5.69 -60.66
N ASN A 262 -32.74 -5.04 -61.08
CA ASN A 262 -32.83 -3.72 -61.69
C ASN A 262 -33.63 -3.78 -63.00
N GLN A 263 -33.42 -4.79 -63.85
CA GLN A 263 -34.22 -4.98 -65.06
C GLN A 263 -35.70 -5.13 -64.74
N THR A 264 -36.08 -6.04 -63.84
CA THR A 264 -37.48 -6.29 -63.46
C THR A 264 -38.16 -5.05 -62.87
N VAL A 265 -37.42 -4.23 -62.12
CA VAL A 265 -37.96 -3.02 -61.46
C VAL A 265 -38.04 -1.82 -62.42
N GLU A 266 -37.11 -1.68 -63.36
CA GLU A 266 -37.02 -0.56 -64.30
C GLU A 266 -37.91 -0.72 -65.55
N PHE A 267 -38.45 -1.92 -65.83
CA PHE A 267 -39.38 -2.10 -66.94
C PHE A 267 -40.66 -1.25 -66.75
N PRO A 268 -41.07 -0.45 -67.76
CA PRO A 268 -42.30 0.32 -67.69
C PRO A 268 -43.49 -0.64 -67.65
N THR A 269 -44.27 -0.54 -66.58
CA THR A 269 -45.60 -1.15 -66.51
C THR A 269 -46.54 -0.28 -67.33
N ASP A 270 -46.70 -0.61 -68.62
CA ASP A 270 -47.74 -0.03 -69.49
C ASP A 270 -49.15 -0.52 -69.06
#